data_AF-A0A9W5TND4-F1
#
_entry.id   AF-A0A9W5TND4-F1
#
_cell.length_a   1.000
_cell.length_b   1.000
_cell.length_c   1.000
_cell.angle_alpha   90.00
_cell.angle_beta   90.00
_cell.angle_gamma   90.00
#
_symmetry.space_group_name_H-M   'P 1'
#
loop_
_entity.id
_entity.type
_entity.pdbx_description
1 polymer ?
#
loop_
_entity_poly.entity_id
_entity_poly.type
_entity_poly.pdbx_seq_one_letter_code
_entity_poly.pdbx_strand_id
1 'polypeptide(L)'
;MTPLYDAIGMLLDRAEAHVDNAGADPADQLVVIMTDGHENASRRWTAAAIFERIAALRAAGWTFVFLGANQDSYVTGASMGVVEGNTSNFTASPESVLAAGRGLTRAVSGWRAKPRASRIADADDFWDGVKEAEAATDPTANEDRAADPRLP
;
A
#
# COMPACT_ATOMS: atom_id res chain seq x y z
N MET A 1 -16.20 -8.07 -5.09
CA MET A 1 -16.38 -7.47 -3.76
C MET A 1 -15.09 -7.69 -2.98
N THR A 2 -14.56 -6.66 -2.34
CA THR A 2 -13.21 -6.64 -1.76
C THR A 2 -13.33 -6.34 -0.26
N PRO A 3 -13.12 -7.35 0.62
CA PRO A 3 -13.13 -7.16 2.06
C PRO A 3 -11.72 -6.78 2.53
N LEU A 4 -11.25 -5.63 2.07
CA LEU A 4 -9.90 -5.09 2.30
C LEU A 4 -9.59 -4.97 3.80
N TYR A 5 -10.46 -4.34 4.60
CA TYR A 5 -10.22 -4.16 6.03
C TYR A 5 -10.18 -5.50 6.77
N ASP A 6 -11.05 -6.44 6.42
CA ASP A 6 -11.03 -7.77 7.03
C ASP A 6 -9.75 -8.52 6.68
N ALA A 7 -9.29 -8.43 5.42
CA ALA A 7 -8.04 -9.02 4.99
C ALA A 7 -6.83 -8.41 5.72
N ILE A 8 -6.78 -7.08 5.88
CA ILE A 8 -5.73 -6.39 6.63
C ILE A 8 -5.76 -6.83 8.09
N GLY A 9 -6.91 -6.78 8.76
CA GLY A 9 -7.02 -7.18 10.16
C GLY A 9 -6.56 -8.61 10.40
N MET A 10 -6.95 -9.54 9.52
CA MET A 10 -6.50 -10.94 9.55
C MET A 10 -5.00 -11.13 9.29
N LEU A 11 -4.40 -10.27 8.48
CA LEU A 11 -2.96 -10.26 8.23
C LEU A 11 -2.20 -9.77 9.46
N LEU A 12 -2.63 -8.64 10.04
CA LEU A 12 -2.01 -8.06 11.24
C LEU A 12 -2.02 -9.03 12.42
N ASP A 13 -3.16 -9.68 12.68
CA ASP A 13 -3.28 -10.70 13.75
C ASP A 13 -2.23 -11.81 13.59
N ARG A 14 -1.99 -12.27 12.36
CA ARG A 14 -1.00 -13.32 12.09
C ARG A 14 0.44 -12.81 12.16
N ALA A 15 0.67 -11.60 11.64
CA ALA A 15 2.00 -11.02 11.58
C ALA A 15 2.51 -10.69 13.00
N GLU A 16 1.68 -10.06 13.84
CA GLU A 16 2.02 -9.78 15.25
C GLU A 16 2.32 -11.07 16.01
N ALA A 17 1.45 -12.08 15.89
CA ALA A 17 1.68 -13.38 16.51
C ALA A 17 2.99 -14.04 16.03
N HIS A 18 3.34 -13.89 14.75
CA HIS A 18 4.62 -14.40 14.23
C HIS A 18 5.82 -13.67 14.83
N VAL A 19 5.76 -12.34 14.88
CA VAL A 19 6.82 -11.49 15.43
C VAL A 19 7.07 -11.80 16.91
N ASP A 20 6.00 -11.90 17.69
CA ASP A 20 6.06 -12.23 19.12
C ASP A 20 6.68 -13.61 19.35
N ASN A 21 6.24 -14.62 18.59
CA ASN A 21 6.75 -15.99 18.74
C ASN A 21 8.21 -16.13 18.28
N ALA A 22 8.62 -15.40 17.26
CA ALA A 22 9.98 -15.44 16.73
C ALA A 22 10.95 -14.53 17.51
N GLY A 23 10.44 -13.63 18.37
CA GLY A 23 11.23 -12.56 18.96
C GLY A 23 11.85 -11.65 17.90
N ALA A 24 11.15 -11.46 16.77
CA ALA A 24 11.63 -10.66 15.66
C ALA A 24 11.56 -9.17 15.99
N ASP A 25 12.47 -8.38 15.40
CA ASP A 25 12.44 -6.93 15.57
C ASP A 25 11.28 -6.35 14.74
N PRO A 26 10.42 -5.50 15.32
CA PRO A 26 9.42 -4.73 14.59
C PRO A 26 9.97 -3.95 13.39
N ALA A 27 11.21 -3.44 13.47
CA ALA A 27 11.88 -2.72 12.38
C ALA A 27 12.26 -3.61 11.19
N ASP A 28 12.15 -4.94 11.35
CA ASP A 28 12.31 -5.92 10.27
C ASP A 28 10.96 -6.27 9.60
N GLN A 29 9.84 -5.63 9.98
CA GLN A 29 8.51 -5.92 9.44
C GLN A 29 8.07 -4.91 8.38
N LEU A 30 7.76 -5.42 7.19
CA LEU A 30 7.22 -4.68 6.06
C LEU A 30 5.91 -5.31 5.62
N VAL A 31 4.83 -4.53 5.66
CA VAL A 31 3.50 -4.94 5.19
C VAL A 31 3.16 -4.17 3.92
N VAL A 32 2.86 -4.92 2.85
CA VAL A 32 2.45 -4.36 1.57
C VAL A 32 0.99 -4.73 1.35
N ILE A 33 0.14 -3.71 1.22
CA ILE A 33 -1.28 -3.85 0.94
C ILE A 33 -1.46 -3.51 -0.54
N MET A 34 -1.82 -4.50 -1.35
CA MET A 34 -2.16 -4.31 -2.76
C MET A 34 -3.64 -4.59 -2.97
N THR A 35 -4.36 -3.69 -3.63
CA THR A 35 -5.79 -3.84 -3.92
C THR A 35 -6.15 -3.35 -5.32
N ASP A 36 -7.12 -4.03 -5.93
CA ASP A 36 -7.63 -3.76 -7.28
C ASP A 36 -8.87 -2.85 -7.29
N GLY A 37 -9.39 -2.46 -6.12
CA GLY A 37 -10.58 -1.62 -6.03
C GLY A 37 -10.91 -1.16 -4.61
N HIS A 38 -12.00 -0.41 -4.46
CA HIS A 38 -12.41 0.11 -3.17
C HIS A 38 -12.95 -1.00 -2.25
N GLU A 39 -12.77 -0.80 -0.95
CA GLU A 39 -13.45 -1.56 0.09
C GLU A 39 -14.98 -1.51 -0.11
N ASN A 40 -15.63 -2.68 -0.11
CA ASN A 40 -17.08 -2.77 -0.30
C ASN A 40 -17.73 -4.02 0.35
N ALA A 41 -17.00 -4.76 1.17
CA ALA A 41 -17.41 -6.10 1.61
C ALA A 41 -17.03 -6.49 3.05
N SER A 42 -16.14 -5.74 3.70
CA SER A 42 -15.68 -6.01 5.07
C SER A 42 -16.83 -5.93 6.07
N ARG A 43 -16.79 -6.81 7.07
CA ARG A 43 -17.83 -6.93 8.11
C ARG A 43 -17.29 -6.99 9.52
N ARG A 44 -16.00 -7.32 9.69
CA ARG A 44 -15.39 -7.54 11.01
C ARG A 44 -14.55 -6.36 11.45
N TRP A 45 -13.87 -5.72 10.51
CA TRP A 45 -12.99 -4.59 10.74
C TRP A 45 -13.49 -3.35 10.00
N THR A 46 -13.30 -2.19 10.63
CA THR A 46 -13.63 -0.87 10.06
C THR A 46 -12.36 -0.13 9.67
N ALA A 47 -12.47 0.88 8.80
CA ALA A 47 -11.36 1.75 8.43
C ALA A 47 -10.67 2.33 9.66
N ALA A 48 -11.45 2.85 10.62
CA ALA A 48 -10.94 3.43 11.87
C ALA A 48 -10.19 2.39 12.72
N ALA A 49 -10.71 1.16 12.84
CA ALA A 49 -10.01 0.12 13.59
C ALA A 49 -8.69 -0.28 12.92
N ILE A 50 -8.65 -0.35 11.59
CA ILE A 50 -7.41 -0.60 10.84
C ILE A 50 -6.43 0.55 10.97
N PHE A 51 -6.90 1.81 10.91
CA PHE A 51 -6.09 3.00 11.12
C PHE A 51 -5.37 2.95 12.47
N GLU A 52 -6.10 2.72 13.56
CA GLU A 52 -5.53 2.66 14.91
C GLU A 52 -4.45 1.57 15.02
N ARG A 53 -4.69 0.40 14.42
CA ARG A 53 -3.71 -0.69 14.41
C ARG A 53 -2.47 -0.36 13.61
N ILE A 54 -2.62 0.16 12.39
CA ILE A 54 -1.49 0.54 11.56
C ILE A 54 -0.68 1.66 12.24
N ALA A 55 -1.34 2.64 12.85
CA ALA A 55 -0.68 3.70 13.60
C ALA A 55 0.15 3.14 14.77
N ALA A 56 -0.42 2.22 15.56
CA ALA A 56 0.29 1.58 16.67
C ALA A 56 1.50 0.75 16.19
N LEU A 57 1.34 -0.03 15.12
CA LEU A 57 2.43 -0.85 14.57
C LEU A 57 3.53 -0.01 13.93
N ARG A 58 3.17 1.10 13.25
CA ARG A 58 4.16 2.07 12.76
C ARG A 58 4.94 2.70 13.90
N ALA A 59 4.27 3.08 14.99
CA ALA A 59 4.94 3.58 16.20
C ALA A 59 5.88 2.53 16.83
N ALA A 60 5.59 1.25 16.66
CA ALA A 60 6.47 0.15 17.07
C ALA A 60 7.64 -0.09 16.09
N GLY A 61 7.65 0.53 14.90
CA GLY A 61 8.73 0.44 13.91
C GLY A 61 8.38 -0.33 12.63
N TRP A 62 7.14 -0.79 12.47
CA TRP A 62 6.70 -1.49 11.25
C TRP A 62 6.58 -0.52 10.07
N THR A 63 6.94 -0.99 8.88
CA THR A 63 6.75 -0.24 7.63
C THR A 63 5.50 -0.72 6.91
N PHE A 64 4.64 0.22 6.49
CA PHE A 64 3.41 -0.08 5.73
C PHE A 64 3.45 0.61 4.37
N VAL A 65 3.06 -0.13 3.33
CA VAL A 65 3.03 0.32 1.94
C VAL A 65 1.67 0.01 1.35
N PHE A 66 1.08 0.97 0.63
CA PHE A 66 -0.22 0.82 0.00
C PHE A 66 -0.10 0.98 -1.52
N LEU A 67 -0.53 -0.03 -2.27
CA LEU A 67 -0.66 -0.03 -3.72
C LEU A 67 -2.13 -0.21 -4.09
N GLY A 68 -2.77 0.85 -4.57
CA GLY A 68 -4.15 0.76 -5.03
C GLY A 68 -4.24 0.92 -6.55
N ALA A 69 -5.16 0.19 -7.16
CA ALA A 69 -5.64 0.53 -8.48
C ALA A 69 -6.50 1.79 -8.36
N ASN A 70 -6.20 2.85 -9.12
CA ASN A 70 -6.91 4.13 -9.24
C ASN A 70 -6.37 5.34 -8.42
N GLN A 71 -6.88 6.53 -8.74
CA GLN A 71 -6.41 7.83 -8.22
C GLN A 71 -6.72 8.08 -6.73
N ASP A 72 -7.64 7.32 -6.14
CA ASP A 72 -8.06 7.47 -4.74
C ASP A 72 -7.17 6.70 -3.76
N SER A 73 -6.15 5.95 -4.21
CA SER A 73 -5.30 5.15 -3.33
C SER A 73 -4.63 5.99 -2.25
N TYR A 74 -4.33 7.25 -2.52
CA TYR A 74 -3.83 8.20 -1.53
C TYR A 74 -4.85 8.50 -0.43
N VAL A 75 -6.12 8.71 -0.80
CA VAL A 75 -7.21 8.94 0.16
C VAL A 75 -7.47 7.67 0.98
N THR A 76 -7.58 6.53 0.29
CA THR A 76 -7.82 5.24 0.92
C THR A 76 -6.66 4.84 1.84
N GLY A 77 -5.41 4.93 1.37
CA GLY A 77 -4.21 4.68 2.16
C GLY A 77 -4.11 5.59 3.38
N ALA A 78 -4.36 6.89 3.21
CA ALA A 78 -4.38 7.85 4.32
C ALA A 78 -5.46 7.52 5.36
N SER A 79 -6.65 7.08 4.92
CA SER A 79 -7.73 6.65 5.83
C SER A 79 -7.36 5.44 6.71
N MET A 80 -6.33 4.69 6.32
CA MET A 80 -5.75 3.57 7.07
C MET A 80 -4.42 3.92 7.75
N GLY A 81 -3.98 5.18 7.64
CA GLY A 81 -2.76 5.64 8.30
C GLY A 81 -1.47 5.29 7.56
N VAL A 82 -1.54 5.04 6.24
CA VAL A 82 -0.35 4.91 5.39
C VAL A 82 0.01 6.30 4.83
N VAL A 83 1.29 6.66 4.92
CA VAL A 83 1.79 7.95 4.43
C VAL A 83 1.92 7.99 2.91
N GLU A 84 1.90 9.21 2.36
CA GLU A 84 2.01 9.46 0.92
C GLU A 84 3.29 8.88 0.30
N GLY A 85 4.43 8.99 0.98
CA GLY A 85 5.71 8.44 0.52
C GLY A 85 5.76 6.91 0.48
N ASN A 86 4.77 6.23 1.07
CA ASN A 86 4.59 4.77 0.99
C ASN A 86 3.33 4.37 0.21
N THR A 87 2.63 5.32 -0.38
CA THR A 87 1.42 5.07 -1.18
C THR A 87 1.74 5.23 -2.66
N SER A 88 1.26 4.33 -3.50
CA SER A 88 1.46 4.38 -4.95
C SER A 88 0.20 3.94 -5.69
N ASN A 89 -0.14 4.65 -6.76
CA ASN A 89 -1.19 4.24 -7.67
C ASN A 89 -0.64 3.27 -8.73
N PHE A 90 -1.47 2.35 -9.19
CA PHE A 90 -1.27 1.68 -10.47
C PHE A 90 -2.56 1.70 -11.29
N THR A 91 -2.43 1.56 -12.60
CA THR A 91 -3.57 1.29 -13.49
C THR A 91 -3.71 -0.21 -13.65
N ALA A 92 -4.93 -0.72 -13.76
CA ALA A 92 -5.19 -2.13 -14.06
C ALA A 92 -4.87 -2.49 -15.54
N SER A 93 -3.74 -2.00 -16.07
CA SER A 93 -3.16 -2.37 -17.36
C SER A 93 -1.97 -3.32 -17.14
N PRO A 94 -1.67 -4.22 -18.09
CA PRO A 94 -0.50 -5.09 -18.02
C PRO A 94 0.81 -4.32 -17.78
N GLU A 95 0.98 -3.17 -18.45
CA GLU A 95 2.18 -2.34 -18.38
C GLU A 95 2.37 -1.75 -16.97
N SER A 96 1.30 -1.19 -16.40
CA SER A 96 1.35 -0.55 -15.08
C SER A 96 1.45 -1.58 -13.94
N VAL A 97 0.80 -2.75 -14.06
CA VAL A 97 0.99 -3.86 -13.11
C VAL A 97 2.44 -4.38 -13.14
N LEU A 98 3.03 -4.52 -14.34
CA LEU A 98 4.44 -4.89 -14.46
C LEU A 98 5.38 -3.81 -13.88
N ALA A 99 5.05 -2.54 -14.07
CA ALA A 99 5.80 -1.43 -13.47
C ALA A 99 5.69 -1.43 -11.94
N ALA A 100 4.50 -1.66 -11.38
CA ALA A 100 4.27 -1.79 -9.95
C ALA A 100 5.09 -2.94 -9.35
N GLY A 101 5.10 -4.10 -10.00
CA GLY A 101 5.90 -5.25 -9.57
C GLY A 101 7.41 -4.99 -9.59
N ARG A 102 7.91 -4.32 -10.64
CA ARG A 102 9.33 -3.92 -10.73
C ARG A 102 9.71 -2.92 -9.65
N GLY A 103 8.90 -1.87 -9.48
CA GLY A 103 9.11 -0.85 -8.45
C GLY A 103 9.10 -1.46 -7.05
N LEU A 104 8.13 -2.33 -6.77
CA LEU A 104 8.05 -3.01 -5.48
C LEU A 104 9.28 -3.89 -5.23
N THR A 105 9.74 -4.63 -6.24
CA THR A 105 10.95 -5.46 -6.14
C THR A 105 12.19 -4.63 -5.83
N ARG A 106 12.37 -3.49 -6.51
CA ARG A 106 13.45 -2.54 -6.24
C ARG A 106 13.37 -1.99 -4.81
N ALA A 107 12.21 -1.45 -4.44
CA ALA A 107 11.99 -0.80 -3.14
C ALA A 107 12.19 -1.77 -1.97
N VAL A 108 11.63 -3.00 -2.06
CA VAL A 108 11.87 -4.06 -1.06
C VAL A 108 13.35 -4.42 -0.96
N SER A 109 14.05 -4.54 -2.09
CA SER A 109 15.48 -4.88 -2.10
C SER A 109 16.32 -3.78 -1.45
N GLY A 110 16.04 -2.52 -1.77
CA GLY A 110 16.67 -1.36 -1.14
C GLY A 110 16.40 -1.29 0.37
N TRP A 111 15.14 -1.40 0.77
CA TRP A 111 14.74 -1.41 2.19
C TRP A 111 15.42 -2.53 2.97
N ARG A 112 15.50 -3.75 2.40
CA ARG A 112 16.20 -4.89 3.04
C ARG A 112 17.69 -4.64 3.22
N ALA A 113 18.33 -3.94 2.28
CA ALA A 113 19.76 -3.62 2.36
C ALA A 113 20.07 -2.52 3.40
N LYS A 114 19.09 -1.70 3.78
CA LYS A 114 19.27 -0.64 4.79
C LYS A 114 19.59 -1.25 6.17
N PRO A 115 20.52 -0.64 6.94
CA PRO A 115 20.61 -0.89 8.38
C PRO A 115 19.29 -0.57 9.08
N ARG A 116 18.98 -1.25 10.19
CA ARG A 116 17.71 -1.07 10.92
C ARG A 116 17.42 0.39 11.28
N ALA A 117 18.41 1.13 11.77
CA ALA A 117 18.26 2.54 12.10
C ALA A 117 17.77 3.39 10.91
N SER A 118 18.27 3.09 9.70
CA SER A 118 17.86 3.75 8.47
C SER A 118 16.47 3.33 8.00
N ARG A 119 16.04 2.08 8.25
CA ARG A 119 14.66 1.66 7.95
C ARG A 119 13.63 2.42 8.78
N ILE A 120 13.94 2.73 10.04
CA ILE A 120 13.10 3.55 10.90
C ILE A 120 13.11 5.01 10.45
N ALA A 121 14.30 5.55 10.15
CA ALA A 121 14.43 6.94 9.71
C ALA A 121 13.72 7.21 8.37
N ASP A 122 13.77 6.25 7.46
CA ASP A 122 13.18 6.34 6.11
C ASP A 122 11.84 5.60 6.03
N ALA A 123 11.19 5.31 7.17
CA ALA A 123 9.98 4.51 7.23
C ALA A 123 8.81 5.11 6.40
N ASP A 124 8.92 6.39 6.06
CA ASP A 124 7.91 7.16 5.33
C ASP A 124 8.27 7.41 3.85
N ASP A 125 9.43 6.95 3.37
CA ASP A 125 9.88 7.03 1.97
C ASP A 125 10.34 5.67 1.45
N PHE A 126 9.41 4.72 1.44
CA PHE A 126 9.66 3.36 0.96
C PHE A 126 10.07 3.33 -0.52
N TRP A 127 9.47 4.20 -1.33
CA TRP A 127 9.67 4.22 -2.79
C TRP A 127 10.98 4.90 -3.22
N ASP A 128 11.68 5.61 -2.32
CA ASP A 128 12.90 6.38 -2.58
C ASP A 128 12.65 7.39 -3.72
N GLY A 129 11.51 8.08 -3.65
CA GLY A 129 11.05 9.04 -4.66
C GLY A 129 10.67 8.47 -6.03
N VAL A 130 10.74 7.14 -6.25
CA VAL A 130 10.45 6.53 -7.55
C VAL A 130 9.21 5.63 -7.47
N LYS A 131 8.12 6.03 -8.15
CA LYS A 131 6.85 5.29 -8.25
C LYS A 131 6.56 4.92 -9.71
N GLU A 132 7.22 3.86 -10.19
CA GLU A 132 7.23 3.49 -11.62
C GLU A 132 5.84 3.25 -12.22
N ALA A 133 4.90 2.72 -11.42
CA ALA A 133 3.54 2.45 -11.85
C ALA A 133 2.73 3.72 -12.17
N GLU A 134 3.02 4.82 -11.47
CA GLU A 134 2.37 6.11 -11.68
C GLU A 134 2.86 6.79 -12.96
N ALA A 135 4.11 6.57 -13.34
CA ALA A 135 4.66 7.02 -14.62
C ALA A 135 4.21 6.15 -15.79
N ALA A 136 3.80 4.90 -15.53
CA ALA A 136 3.32 3.95 -16.53
C ALA A 136 1.82 4.10 -16.85
N THR A 137 1.15 5.16 -16.38
CA THR A 137 -0.26 5.42 -16.70
C THR A 137 -0.45 5.62 -18.21
N ASP A 138 -1.42 4.89 -18.76
CA ASP A 138 -1.81 4.94 -20.16
C ASP A 138 -2.26 6.36 -20.57
N PRO A 139 -1.62 7.00 -21.58
CA PRO A 139 -2.05 8.29 -22.12
C PRO A 139 -3.51 8.31 -22.60
N THR A 140 -4.07 7.15 -22.96
CA THR A 140 -5.42 7.04 -23.54
C THR A 140 -6.56 7.09 -22.51
N ALA A 141 -6.26 6.91 -21.21
CA ALA A 141 -7.26 7.00 -20.14
C ALA A 141 -7.89 8.41 -20.01
N ASN A 142 -7.27 9.42 -20.62
CA ASN A 142 -7.80 10.79 -20.67
C ASN A 142 -8.61 11.09 -21.96
N GLU A 143 -8.49 10.26 -23.00
CA GLU A 143 -9.19 10.46 -24.29
C GLU A 143 -10.60 9.86 -24.29
N ASP A 144 -10.82 8.74 -23.58
CA ASP A 144 -12.14 8.10 -23.47
C ASP A 144 -13.17 8.92 -22.67
N ARG A 145 -12.73 9.94 -21.90
CA ARG A 145 -13.64 10.85 -21.19
C ARG A 145 -14.12 12.05 -22.02
N ALA A 146 -13.50 12.29 -23.18
CA ALA A 146 -13.88 13.38 -24.09
C ALA A 146 -14.79 12.91 -25.25
N ALA A 147 -15.03 11.60 -25.38
CA ALA A 147 -15.67 11.00 -26.54
C ALA A 147 -17.07 10.38 -26.28
N ASP A 148 -17.65 10.48 -25.08
CA ASP A 148 -19.01 10.01 -24.82
C ASP A 148 -20.04 11.17 -24.79
N PRO A 149 -20.74 11.46 -25.91
CA PRO A 149 -21.82 12.42 -25.96
C PRO A 149 -23.18 11.85 -25.47
N ARG A 150 -23.21 10.73 -24.72
CA ARG A 150 -24.48 10.04 -24.35
C ARG A 150 -24.76 9.94 -22.85
N LEU A 151 -24.45 10.97 -22.08
CA LEU A 151 -25.17 11.22 -20.83
C LEU A 151 -26.36 12.15 -21.10
N PRO A 152 -27.62 11.75 -20.84
CA PRO A 152 -28.67 12.70 -20.47
C PRO A 152 -28.40 13.33 -19.09
#